data_AF-A0A4V1BS05-F1
#
_entry.id   AF-A0A4V1BS05-F1
#
_cell.length_a   1.000
_cell.length_b   1.000
_cell.length_c   1.000
_cell.angle_alpha   90.00
_cell.angle_beta   90.00
_cell.angle_gamma   90.00
#
_symmetry.space_group_name_H-M   'P 1'
#
loop_
_entity.id
_entity.type
_entity.pdbx_description
1 polymer ?
#
loop_
_entity_poly.entity_id
_entity_poly.type
_entity_poly.pdbx_seq_one_letter_code
_entity_poly.pdbx_strand_id
1 'polypeptide(L)' 'MKLIMRTEFDDLRLNENHAYDVDSNGDKQIVKIYCDEKLIAKKVTQKKSIRYFGVKEYQDYLSEEYICE' A
#
# COMPACT_ATOMS: atom_id res chain seq x y z
N MET A 1 5.30 9.83 4.88
CA MET A 1 4.98 8.39 4.85
C MET A 1 5.79 7.66 5.92
N LYS A 2 5.22 6.63 6.54
CA LYS A 2 5.84 5.78 7.58
C LYS A 2 6.15 4.40 7.00
N LEU A 3 7.16 3.71 7.52
CA LEU A 3 7.37 2.29 7.22
C LEU A 3 6.22 1.48 7.81
N ILE A 4 5.69 0.55 7.01
CA ILE A 4 4.63 -0.39 7.42
C ILE A 4 5.08 -1.82 7.10
N MET A 5 4.40 -2.80 7.68
CA MET A 5 4.64 -4.20 7.38
C MET A 5 4.14 -4.55 5.97
N ARG A 6 4.67 -5.65 5.42
CA ARG A 6 4.17 -6.20 4.15
C ARG A 6 2.68 -6.56 4.25
N THR A 7 2.26 -7.17 5.36
CA THR A 7 0.88 -7.60 5.58
C THR A 7 -0.08 -6.41 5.47
N GLU A 8 0.20 -5.33 6.20
CA GLU A 8 -0.61 -4.11 6.15
C GLU A 8 -0.67 -3.50 4.75
N PHE A 9 0.43 -3.55 3.99
CA PHE A 9 0.41 -3.10 2.60
C PHE A 9 -0.43 -4.02 1.71
N ASP A 10 -0.34 -5.34 1.90
CA ASP A 10 -1.10 -6.32 1.14
C ASP A 10 -2.61 -6.17 1.46
N ASP A 11 -3.00 -5.93 2.72
CA ASP A 11 -4.39 -5.65 3.12
C ASP A 11 -4.94 -4.40 2.41
N LEU A 12 -4.18 -3.30 2.41
CA LEU A 12 -4.55 -2.09 1.67
C LEU A 12 -4.65 -2.33 0.17
N ARG A 13 -3.82 -3.22 -0.39
CA ARG A 13 -3.78 -3.49 -1.84
C ARG A 13 -4.93 -4.39 -2.29
N LEU A 14 -5.34 -5.33 -1.43
CA LEU A 14 -6.38 -6.32 -1.72
C LEU A 14 -7.80 -5.77 -1.52
N ASN A 15 -7.94 -4.64 -0.83
CA ASN A 15 -9.22 -3.96 -0.68
C ASN A 15 -9.76 -3.47 -2.05
N GLU A 16 -10.95 -3.94 -2.42
CA GLU A 16 -11.61 -3.65 -3.70
C GLU A 16 -11.99 -2.17 -3.89
N ASN A 17 -12.10 -1.41 -2.79
CA ASN A 17 -12.37 0.03 -2.84
C ASN A 17 -11.13 0.86 -3.16
N HIS A 18 -9.95 0.24 -3.24
CA HIS A 18 -8.70 0.92 -3.51
C HIS A 18 -8.24 0.66 -4.95
N ALA A 19 -7.69 1.70 -5.57
CA ALA A 19 -7.01 1.60 -6.84
C ALA A 19 -5.51 1.42 -6.61
N TYR A 20 -4.81 0.77 -7.55
CA TYR A 20 -3.36 0.77 -7.54
C TYR A 20 -2.77 1.04 -8.92
N ASP A 21 -1.58 1.63 -8.90
CA ASP A 21 -0.78 1.95 -10.08
C ASP A 21 0.63 1.38 -9.90
N VAL A 22 1.28 1.02 -11.01
CA VAL A 22 2.63 0.45 -11.03
C VAL A 22 3.51 1.24 -11.99
N ASP A 23 4.51 1.90 -11.43
CA ASP A 23 5.54 2.64 -12.16
C ASP A 23 6.86 1.86 -12.09
N SER A 24 7.45 1.55 -13.24
CA SER A 24 8.71 0.81 -13.32
C SER A 24 9.70 1.57 -14.20
N ASN A 25 10.91 1.81 -13.66
CA ASN A 25 12.01 2.44 -14.36
C ASN A 25 13.34 1.75 -13.99
N GLY A 26 13.88 0.97 -14.93
CA GLY A 26 15.10 0.18 -14.72
C GLY A 26 14.99 -0.73 -13.50
N ASP A 27 15.94 -0.61 -12.57
CA ASP A 27 15.99 -1.40 -11.33
C ASP A 27 14.99 -0.94 -10.25
N LYS A 28 14.16 0.06 -10.54
CA LYS A 28 13.23 0.66 -9.58
C LYS A 28 11.80 0.38 -10.01
N GLN A 29 11.00 -0.14 -9.09
CA GLN A 29 9.56 -0.27 -9.23
C GLN A 29 8.86 0.37 -8.04
N ILE A 30 7.80 1.14 -8.31
CA ILE A 30 6.92 1.70 -7.30
C ILE A 30 5.51 1.19 -7.57
N VAL A 31 4.91 0.54 -6.58
CA VAL A 31 3.46 0.28 -6.58
C VAL A 31 2.82 1.30 -5.65
N LYS A 32 1.82 2.03 -6.13
CA LYS A 32 1.09 3.06 -5.37
C LYS A 32 -0.34 2.59 -5.16
N ILE A 33 -0.89 2.80 -3.97
CA ILE A 33 -2.28 2.47 -3.61
C ILE A 33 -3.01 3.76 -3.30
N TYR A 34 -4.20 3.92 -3.86
CA TYR A 34 -5.04 5.10 -3.74
C TYR A 34 -6.42 4.75 -3.23
N CYS A 35 -6.98 5.60 -2.38
CA CYS A 35 -8.40 5.63 -2.00
C CYS A 35 -8.92 7.02 -2.30
N ASP A 36 -10.03 7.16 -3.04
CA ASP A 36 -10.60 8.45 -3.45
C ASP A 36 -9.54 9.42 -4.01
N GLU A 37 -8.73 8.93 -4.96
CA GLU A 37 -7.61 9.67 -5.59
C GLU A 37 -6.44 10.06 -4.65
N LYS A 38 -6.56 9.80 -3.35
CA LYS A 38 -5.50 10.06 -2.36
C LYS A 38 -4.55 8.89 -2.27
N LEU A 39 -3.24 9.17 -2.38
CA LEU A 39 -2.18 8.16 -2.17
C LEU A 39 -2.11 7.77 -0.69
N ILE A 40 -2.50 6.53 -0.37
CA ILE A 40 -2.54 6.03 1.02
C ILE A 40 -1.33 5.15 1.35
N ALA A 41 -0.78 4.43 0.38
CA ALA A 41 0.39 3.59 0.58
C ALA A 41 1.20 3.40 -0.70
N LYS A 42 2.46 2.99 -0.55
CA LYS A 42 3.32 2.57 -1.65
C LYS A 42 4.33 1.50 -1.26
N LYS A 43 4.64 0.62 -2.20
CA LYS A 43 5.78 -0.29 -2.16
C LYS A 43 6.86 0.26 -3.07
N VAL A 44 8.09 0.34 -2.57
CA VAL A 44 9.27 0.70 -3.38
C VAL A 44 10.20 -0.50 -3.43
N THR A 45 10.40 -1.02 -4.63
CA THR A 45 11.42 -2.02 -4.94
C THR A 45 12.59 -1.31 -5.60
N GLN A 46 13.79 -1.48 -5.07
CA GLN A 46 15.03 -1.01 -5.69
C GLN A 46 16.04 -2.16 -5.69
N LYS A 47 16.38 -2.67 -6.87
CA LYS A 47 17.16 -3.90 -7.05
C LYS A 47 16.54 -5.05 -6.26
N LYS A 48 17.16 -5.47 -5.14
CA LYS A 48 16.67 -6.55 -4.26
C LYS A 48 16.01 -6.04 -2.97
N SER A 49 16.06 -4.73 -2.71
CA SER A 49 15.49 -4.15 -1.50
C SER A 49 14.04 -3.77 -1.74
N ILE A 50 13.16 -4.15 -0.81
CA ILE A 50 11.73 -3.83 -0.84
C ILE A 50 11.40 -3.10 0.46
N ARG A 51 10.67 -1.99 0.34
CA ARG A 51 10.15 -1.25 1.49
C ARG A 51 8.70 -0.88 1.24
N TYR A 52 7.88 -0.96 2.29
CA TYR A 52 6.47 -0.62 2.27
C TYR A 52 6.26 0.64 3.09
N PHE A 53 5.41 1.52 2.57
CA PHE A 53 5.18 2.83 3.17
C PHE A 53 3.69 3.17 3.18
N GLY A 54 3.19 3.64 4.31
CA GLY A 54 1.83 4.18 4.47
C GLY A 54 1.82 5.69 4.74
N VAL A 55 0.68 6.35 4.57
CA VAL A 55 0.41 7.68 5.17
C VAL A 55 0.35 7.59 6.70
N LYS A 56 0.24 8.71 7.42
CA LYS A 56 0.28 8.68 8.89
C LYS A 56 -0.95 7.92 9.45
N GLU A 57 -2.07 8.12 8.76
CA GLU A 57 -3.43 7.63 9.02
C GLU A 57 -3.76 6.37 8.19
N TYR A 58 -2.77 5.58 7.74
CA TYR A 58 -3.02 4.44 6.85
C TYR A 58 -3.93 3.37 7.49
N GLN A 59 -3.93 3.27 8.82
CA GLN A 59 -4.73 2.31 9.57
C GLN A 59 -6.23 2.56 9.39
N ASP A 60 -6.64 3.80 9.15
CA ASP A 60 -8.05 4.17 8.90
C ASP A 60 -8.55 3.61 7.56
N TYR A 61 -7.65 3.13 6.70
CA TYR A 61 -7.95 2.51 5.40
C TYR A 61 -7.78 0.99 5.41
N LEU A 62 -7.28 0.40 6.50
CA LEU A 62 -7.33 -1.04 6.68
C LEU A 62 -8.81 -1.37 6.91
N SER A 63 -9.46 -1.96 5.92
CA SER A 63 -10.86 -2.36 6.04
C SER A 63 -11.04 -3.17 7.31
N GLU A 64 -12.08 -2.84 8.09
CA GLU A 64 -12.55 -3.72 9.17
C GLU A 64 -13.03 -5.03 8.53
N GLU A 65 -12.12 -6.00 8.40
CA GLU A 65 -12.48 -7.36 8.05
C GLU A 65 -13.19 -7.96 9.27
N TYR A 66 -14.53 -7.84 9.25
CA TYR A 66 -15.54 -8.58 9.99
C TYR A 66 -15.13 -9.21 11.34
N ILE A 67 -15.64 -8.64 12.43
CA ILE A 67 -15.95 -9.39 13.65
C ILE A 67 -16.97 -10.47 13.24
N CYS A 68 -16.56 -11.74 13.21
CA CYS A 68 -17.51 -12.86 13.18
C CYS A 68 -18.14 -12.98 14.58
N GLU A 69 -19.42 -12.59 14.71
CA GLU A 69 -20.33 -13.11 15.74
C GLU A 69 -20.82 -14.52 15.38
#